data_AF-A0A2V7Y9R1-F1
#
_entry.id   AF-A0A2V7Y9R1-F1
#
_cell.length_a   1.000
_cell.length_b   1.000
_cell.length_c   1.000
_cell.angle_alpha   90.00
_cell.angle_beta   90.00
_cell.angle_gamma   90.00
#
_symmetry.space_group_name_H-M   'P 1'
#
loop_
_entity.id
_entity.type
_entity.pdbx_description
1 polymer ?
#
loop_
_entity_poly.entity_id
_entity_poly.type
_entity_poly.pdbx_seq_one_letter_code
_entity_poly.pdbx_strand_id
1 'polypeptide(L)'
;MKAILKLVEKASLSSPDITGDDIAEARAGGASEEMIYDAITVCSLFVYYNTWVDACGVAAMPDLGYLAVGSRLAQHGYVPEQLG
;
A
#
# COMPACT_ATOMS: atom_id res chain seq x y z
N MET A 1 11.37 8.08 -10.11
CA MET A 1 10.64 6.85 -9.72
C MET A 1 11.39 5.93 -8.74
N LYS A 2 12.66 5.54 -8.95
CA LYS A 2 13.36 4.67 -7.97
C LYS A 2 13.47 5.25 -6.56
N ALA A 3 13.69 6.56 -6.43
CA ALA A 3 13.85 7.23 -5.14
C ALA A 3 12.57 7.21 -4.27
N ILE A 4 11.39 7.41 -4.88
CA ILE A 4 10.14 7.36 -4.12
C ILE A 4 9.82 5.94 -3.61
N LEU A 5 10.21 4.91 -4.37
CA LEU A 5 10.06 3.53 -3.93
C LEU A 5 10.97 3.20 -2.74
N LYS A 6 12.21 3.70 -2.72
CA LYS A 6 13.10 3.58 -1.55
C LYS A 6 12.51 4.25 -0.31
N LEU A 7 11.94 5.45 -0.47
CA LEU A 7 11.28 6.17 0.62
C LEU A 7 10.10 5.36 1.18
N VAL A 8 9.27 4.79 0.31
CA VAL A 8 8.13 3.94 0.68
C VAL A 8 8.58 2.65 1.37
N GLU A 9 9.65 2.01 0.89
CA GLU A 9 10.24 0.83 1.54
C GLU A 9 10.75 1.17 2.95
N LYS A 10 11.45 2.29 3.11
CA LYS A 10 11.89 2.74 4.43
C LYS A 10 10.69 3.09 5.33
N ALA A 11 9.64 3.69 4.79
CA ALA A 11 8.41 4.02 5.53
C ALA A 11 7.67 2.78 6.03
N SER A 12 7.69 1.68 5.27
CA SER A 12 7.01 0.45 5.68
C SER A 12 7.78 -0.38 6.70
N LEU A 13 9.12 -0.30 6.69
CA LEU A 13 9.99 -1.14 7.53
C LEU A 13 10.57 -0.41 8.75
N SER A 14 10.84 0.89 8.62
CA SER A 14 11.67 1.66 9.56
C SER A 14 11.26 3.15 9.59
N SER A 15 9.96 3.45 9.67
CA SER A 15 9.48 4.84 9.65
C SER A 15 10.10 5.78 10.69
N PRO A 16 10.50 5.35 11.91
CA PRO A 16 11.18 6.24 12.86
C PRO A 16 12.56 6.74 12.38
N ASP A 17 13.17 6.04 11.42
CA ASP A 17 14.50 6.37 10.88
C ASP A 17 14.42 7.29 9.66
N ILE A 18 13.23 7.73 9.25
CA ILE A 18 13.06 8.66 8.14
C ILE A 18 13.53 10.05 8.56
N THR A 19 14.31 10.66 7.67
CA THR A 19 14.94 11.97 7.85
C THR A 19 14.57 12.92 6.72
N GLY A 20 14.95 14.19 6.86
CA GLY A 20 14.82 15.17 5.77
C GLY A 20 15.60 14.81 4.51
N ASP A 21 16.70 14.07 4.64
CA ASP A 21 17.54 13.66 3.50
C ASP A 21 16.82 12.62 2.62
N ASP A 22 16.03 11.73 3.22
CA ASP A 22 15.22 10.75 2.47
C ASP A 22 14.16 11.47 1.60
N ILE A 23 13.56 12.54 2.14
CA ILE A 23 12.61 13.39 1.40
C ILE A 23 13.33 14.17 0.30
N ALA A 24 14.53 14.69 0.59
CA ALA A 24 15.35 15.39 -0.40
C ALA A 24 15.78 14.47 -1.56
N GLU A 25 16.15 13.21 -1.30
CA GLU A 25 16.48 12.23 -2.34
C GLU A 25 15.26 11.94 -3.23
N ALA A 26 14.07 11.80 -2.64
CA ALA A 26 12.83 11.62 -3.40
C ALA A 26 12.56 12.81 -4.34
N ARG A 27 12.68 14.05 -3.83
CA ARG A 27 12.54 15.29 -4.62
C ARG A 27 13.57 15.37 -5.74
N ALA A 28 14.84 15.12 -5.44
CA ALA A 28 15.92 15.10 -6.44
C ALA A 28 15.68 14.05 -7.54
N GLY A 29 15.00 12.95 -7.19
CA GLY A 29 14.51 11.94 -8.13
C GLY A 29 13.26 12.32 -8.95
N GLY A 30 12.82 13.57 -8.86
CA GLY A 30 11.70 14.15 -9.61
C GLY A 30 10.33 14.01 -8.96
N ALA A 31 10.24 13.58 -7.70
CA ALA A 31 8.96 13.51 -6.99
C ALA A 31 8.48 14.92 -6.60
N SER A 32 7.20 15.20 -6.83
CA SER A 32 6.54 16.40 -6.27
C SER A 32 6.20 16.16 -4.81
N GLU A 33 5.88 17.23 -4.09
CA GLU A 33 5.37 17.13 -2.72
C GLU A 33 4.13 16.24 -2.66
N GLU A 34 3.17 16.44 -3.56
CA GLU A 34 1.93 15.65 -3.64
C GLU A 34 2.23 14.16 -3.82
N MET A 35 3.14 13.80 -4.74
CA MET A 35 3.54 12.40 -4.92
C MET A 35 4.13 11.81 -3.63
N ILE A 36 4.94 12.56 -2.90
CA ILE A 36 5.55 12.12 -1.64
C ILE A 36 4.48 11.92 -0.57
N TYR A 37 3.58 12.89 -0.40
CA TYR A 37 2.48 12.81 0.56
C TYR A 37 1.54 11.63 0.25
N ASP A 38 1.15 11.46 -1.01
CA ASP A 38 0.27 10.37 -1.43
C ASP A 38 0.93 9.01 -1.21
N ALA A 39 2.19 8.86 -1.60
CA ALA A 39 2.93 7.61 -1.44
C ALA A 39 3.07 7.23 0.04
N ILE A 40 3.43 8.18 0.91
CA ILE A 40 3.53 7.95 2.35
C ILE A 40 2.16 7.63 2.94
N THR A 41 1.11 8.35 2.54
CA THR A 41 -0.26 8.16 3.07
C THR A 41 -0.78 6.77 2.73
N VAL A 42 -0.69 6.37 1.45
CA VAL A 42 -1.12 5.04 0.99
C VAL A 42 -0.30 3.96 1.70
N CYS A 43 1.03 4.08 1.74
CA CYS A 43 1.90 3.13 2.42
C CYS A 43 1.53 2.96 3.89
N SER A 44 1.38 4.08 4.62
CA SER A 44 1.06 4.07 6.05
C SER A 44 -0.29 3.43 6.34
N LEU A 45 -1.28 3.64 5.47
CA LEU A 45 -2.60 3.02 5.61
C LEU A 45 -2.52 1.49 5.50
N PHE A 46 -1.75 0.97 4.55
CA PHE A 46 -1.53 -0.47 4.41
C PHE A 46 -0.76 -1.05 5.59
N VAL A 47 0.32 -0.39 6.02
CA VAL A 47 1.10 -0.81 7.20
C VAL A 47 0.20 -0.87 8.43
N TYR A 48 -0.63 0.15 8.64
CA TYR A 48 -1.60 0.17 9.74
C TYR A 48 -2.59 -1.00 9.66
N TYR A 49 -3.26 -1.20 8.52
CA TYR A 49 -4.26 -2.27 8.39
C TYR A 49 -3.64 -3.64 8.55
N ASN A 50 -2.48 -3.90 7.93
CA ASN A 50 -1.81 -5.19 8.05
C ASN A 50 -1.42 -5.44 9.52
N THR A 51 -0.80 -4.46 10.18
CA THR A 51 -0.42 -4.56 11.60
C THR A 51 -1.65 -4.82 12.48
N TRP A 52 -2.76 -4.12 12.22
CA TRP A 52 -3.99 -4.28 12.99
C TRP A 52 -4.64 -5.64 12.78
N VAL A 53 -4.78 -6.09 11.52
CA VAL A 53 -5.30 -7.42 11.16
C VAL A 53 -4.50 -8.54 11.83
N ASP A 54 -3.17 -8.46 11.71
CA ASP A 54 -2.25 -9.46 12.26
C ASP A 54 -2.34 -9.48 13.80
N ALA A 55 -2.31 -8.31 14.45
CA ALA A 55 -2.38 -8.21 15.91
C ALA A 55 -3.73 -8.63 16.50
N CYS A 56 -4.83 -8.40 15.78
CA CYS A 56 -6.16 -8.83 16.19
C CYS A 56 -6.44 -10.32 15.92
N GLY A 57 -5.52 -11.04 15.28
CA GLY A 57 -5.70 -12.45 14.93
C GLY A 57 -6.85 -12.67 13.93
N VAL A 58 -7.16 -11.65 13.13
CA VAL A 58 -8.18 -11.77 12.08
C VAL A 58 -7.67 -12.78 11.05
N ALA A 59 -8.33 -13.93 10.95
CA ALA A 59 -7.93 -14.96 10.02
C ALA A 59 -7.93 -14.42 8.59
N ALA A 60 -6.81 -14.57 7.90
CA ALA A 60 -6.74 -14.30 6.47
C ALA A 60 -7.81 -15.10 5.74
N MET A 61 -8.35 -14.54 4.66
CA MET A 61 -9.26 -15.28 3.80
C MET A 61 -8.53 -16.55 3.32
N PRO A 62 -9.14 -17.74 3.42
CA PRO A 62 -8.49 -18.96 2.94
C PRO A 62 -8.14 -18.82 1.46
N ASP A 63 -7.10 -19.53 0.98
CA ASP A 63 -6.67 -19.48 -0.44
C ASP A 63 -7.81 -19.71 -1.44
N LEU A 64 -8.80 -20.55 -1.08
CA LEU A 64 -10.00 -20.77 -1.87
C LEU A 64 -10.85 -19.50 -2.05
N GLY A 65 -10.89 -18.64 -1.04
CA GLY A 65 -11.57 -17.34 -1.11
C GLY A 65 -10.85 -16.37 -2.05
N TYR A 66 -9.51 -16.32 -2.01
CA TYR A 66 -8.74 -15.53 -2.97
C TYR A 66 -8.95 -16.00 -4.42
N LEU A 67 -8.97 -17.31 -4.66
CA LEU A 67 -9.28 -17.88 -5.98
C LEU A 67 -10.70 -17.56 -6.44
N ALA A 68 -11.69 -17.66 -5.55
CA ALA A 68 -13.09 -17.36 -5.88
C ALA A 68 -13.26 -15.87 -6.23
N VAL A 69 -12.66 -14.97 -5.45
CA VAL A 69 -12.70 -13.52 -5.72
C VAL A 69 -11.95 -13.18 -7.00
N GLY A 70 -10.76 -13.78 -7.23
CA GLY A 70 -9.99 -13.59 -8.45
C GLY A 70 -10.73 -14.07 -9.70
N SER A 71 -11.35 -15.25 -9.64
CA SER A 71 -12.17 -15.80 -10.72
C SER A 71 -13.38 -14.92 -11.03
N ARG A 72 -14.07 -14.43 -9.98
CA ARG A 72 -15.19 -13.49 -10.15
C ARG A 72 -14.74 -12.19 -10.83
N LEU A 73 -13.66 -11.57 -10.34
CA LEU A 73 -13.11 -10.33 -10.92
C LEU A 73 -12.70 -10.51 -12.38
N ALA A 74 -12.11 -11.65 -12.74
CA ALA A 74 -11.73 -11.95 -14.11
C ALA A 74 -12.94 -12.08 -15.06
N GLN A 75 -14.06 -12.60 -14.55
CA GLN A 75 -15.26 -12.84 -15.35
C GLN A 75 -16.22 -11.64 -15.38
N HIS A 76 -16.34 -10.90 -14.28
CA HIS A 76 -17.40 -9.89 -14.07
C HIS A 76 -16.85 -8.47 -13.82
N GLY A 77 -15.53 -8.30 -13.73
CA GLY A 77 -14.91 -7.02 -13.40
C GLY A 77 -15.11 -6.61 -11.93
N TYR A 78 -14.80 -5.35 -11.63
CA TYR A 78 -14.80 -4.82 -10.26
C TYR A 78 -16.18 -4.40 -9.75
N VAL A 79 -17.17 -4.23 -10.64
CA VAL A 79 -18.51 -3.77 -10.27
C VAL A 79 -19.39 -5.00 -10.02
N PRO A 80 -19.97 -5.15 -8.81
CA PRO A 80 -20.95 -6.19 -8.55
C PRO A 80 -22.19 -6.00 -9.44
N GLU A 81 -22.67 -7.07 -10.06
CA GLU A 81 -23.82 -7.08 -10.98
C GLU A 81 -25.12 -6.54 -10.35
N GLN A 82 -25.19 -6.50 -9.02
CA GLN A 82 -26.32 -6.00 -8.23
C GLN A 82 -26.41 -4.46 -8.15
N LEU A 83 -25.47 -3.73 -8.78
CA LEU A 83 -25.41 -2.26 -8.81
C LEU A 83 -25.47 -1.68 -10.23
N GLY A 84 -25.86 -2.48 -11.23
CA GLY A 84 -26.00 -2.10 -12.64
C GLY A 84 -27.45 -1.96 -13.11
#